data_AF-A0A1G6K472-F1
#
_entry.id   AF-A0A1G6K472-F1
#
_cell.length_a   1.000
_cell.length_b   1.000
_cell.length_c   1.000
_cell.angle_alpha   90.00
_cell.angle_beta   90.00
_cell.angle_gamma   90.00
#
_symmetry.space_group_name_H-M   'P 1'
#
loop_
_entity.id
_entity.type
_entity.pdbx_description
1 polymer ?
#
loop_
_entity_poly.entity_id
_entity_poly.type
_entity_poly.pdbx_seq_one_letter_code
_entity_poly.pdbx_strand_id
1 'polypeptide(L)'
;MPPLSLQSFAKIVYVIKILLCAILITVLSICFNQDQVSHLFLWGSLTAFLSIQADINRKVNFSQVIGNLIGSSIGVCIWLLISHFSKQHSYINIEYWLLILGIVLTTTTCILLKHAEYCGIALSGLLIVTVYDVTHNTFEGALWRILFCVVGCLVAYITDAVVRYFIPHLKNGLYK
;
A
#
# COMPACT_ATOMS: atom_id res chain seq x y z
N MET A 1 -12.13 29.95 1.81
CA MET A 1 -10.77 29.47 2.15
C MET A 1 -10.68 29.31 3.66
N PRO A 2 -10.15 28.20 4.18
CA PRO A 2 -9.94 28.05 5.62
C PRO A 2 -8.90 29.07 6.12
N PRO A 3 -9.01 29.54 7.37
CA PRO A 3 -8.05 30.48 7.94
C PRO A 3 -6.64 29.87 7.99
N LEU A 4 -5.60 30.72 7.85
CA LEU A 4 -4.19 30.32 7.78
C LEU A 4 -3.77 29.40 8.94
N SER A 5 -4.32 29.65 10.14
CA SER A 5 -4.09 28.84 11.35
C SER A 5 -4.61 27.41 11.25
N LEU A 6 -5.74 27.20 10.56
CA LEU A 6 -6.33 25.87 10.38
C LEU A 6 -5.53 25.03 9.36
N GLN A 7 -4.96 25.68 8.34
CA GLN A 7 -4.08 25.01 7.37
C GLN A 7 -2.77 24.56 8.03
N SER A 8 -2.15 25.41 8.86
CA SER A 8 -0.94 25.05 9.60
C SER A 8 -1.21 23.91 10.60
N PHE A 9 -2.35 23.95 11.29
CA PHE A 9 -2.77 22.86 12.18
C PHE A 9 -2.96 21.53 11.42
N ALA A 10 -3.63 21.56 10.26
CA ALA A 10 -3.81 20.35 9.42
C ALA A 10 -2.48 19.75 8.98
N LYS A 11 -1.50 20.58 8.61
CA LYS A 11 -0.14 20.12 8.26
C LYS A 11 0.55 19.45 9.45
N ILE A 12 0.48 20.05 10.64
CA ILE A 12 1.07 19.46 11.86
C ILE A 12 0.41 18.11 12.17
N VAL A 13 -0.92 18.04 12.15
CA VAL A 13 -1.68 16.80 12.36
C VAL A 13 -1.27 15.72 11.34
N TYR A 14 -1.08 16.10 10.07
CA TYR A 14 -0.62 15.18 9.04
C TYR A 14 0.78 14.63 9.31
N VAL A 15 1.73 15.48 9.71
CA VAL A 15 3.09 15.06 10.10
C VAL A 15 3.03 14.09 11.29
N ILE A 16 2.21 14.38 12.31
CA ILE A 16 2.01 13.50 13.46
C ILE A 16 1.49 12.12 13.01
N LYS A 17 0.49 12.09 12.11
CA LYS A 17 -0.03 10.81 11.56
C LYS A 17 1.06 10.00 10.84
N ILE A 18 1.89 10.65 10.02
CA ILE A 18 2.99 9.96 9.32
C ILE A 18 3.99 9.37 10.33
N LEU A 19 4.41 10.18 11.31
CA LEU A 19 5.35 9.73 12.34
C LEU A 19 4.80 8.56 13.15
N LEU A 20 3.53 8.63 13.57
CA LEU A 20 2.88 7.53 14.28
C LEU A 20 2.81 6.25 13.43
N CYS A 21 2.48 6.36 12.14
CA CYS A 21 2.51 5.19 11.24
C CYS A 21 3.91 4.59 11.17
N ALA A 22 4.94 5.42 10.99
CA ALA A 22 6.33 4.98 10.92
C ALA A 22 6.76 4.26 12.20
N ILE A 23 6.42 4.82 13.37
CA ILE A 23 6.74 4.23 14.69
C ILE A 23 6.04 2.87 14.83
N LEU A 24 4.73 2.81 14.58
CA LEU A 24 3.97 1.57 14.72
C LEU A 24 4.49 0.46 13.80
N ILE A 25 4.78 0.77 12.54
CA ILE A 25 5.31 -0.21 11.59
C ILE A 25 6.73 -0.62 11.95
N THR A 26 7.55 0.29 12.47
CA THR A 26 8.88 -0.03 13.00
C THR A 26 8.78 -1.01 14.17
N VAL A 27 7.91 -0.74 15.15
CA VAL A 27 7.68 -1.64 16.30
C VAL A 27 7.20 -3.01 15.83
N LEU A 28 6.21 -3.06 14.93
CA LEU A 28 5.75 -4.32 14.34
C LEU A 28 6.87 -5.07 13.61
N SER A 29 7.72 -4.35 12.87
CA SER A 29 8.86 -4.95 12.18
C SER A 29 9.89 -5.52 13.15
N ILE A 30 10.21 -4.82 14.24
CA ILE A 30 11.14 -5.32 15.25
C ILE A 30 10.56 -6.57 15.96
N CYS A 31 9.26 -6.59 16.27
CA CYS A 31 8.63 -7.70 16.97
C CYS A 31 8.45 -8.95 16.11
N PHE A 32 8.09 -8.79 14.83
CA PHE A 32 7.64 -9.90 13.98
C PHE A 32 8.62 -10.28 12.88
N ASN A 33 9.66 -9.48 12.62
CA ASN A 33 10.53 -9.64 11.45
C ASN A 33 11.98 -9.96 11.82
N GLN A 34 12.20 -10.91 12.73
CA GLN A 34 13.54 -11.30 13.19
C GLN A 34 14.40 -11.99 12.11
N ASP A 35 13.79 -12.61 11.09
CA ASP A 35 14.52 -13.42 10.09
C ASP A 35 14.47 -12.92 8.64
N GLN A 36 13.65 -11.92 8.27
CA GLN A 36 13.59 -11.39 6.88
C GLN A 36 13.41 -9.87 6.81
N VAL A 37 14.49 -9.17 7.15
CA VAL A 37 14.59 -7.73 7.50
C VAL A 37 13.92 -6.71 6.53
N SER A 38 13.50 -7.04 5.31
CA SER A 38 13.14 -6.02 4.31
C SER A 38 11.65 -5.90 3.92
N HIS A 39 10.78 -6.88 4.18
CA HIS A 39 9.46 -6.87 3.53
C HIS A 39 8.34 -6.17 4.32
N LEU A 40 8.18 -6.42 5.63
CA LEU A 40 7.10 -5.81 6.42
C LEU A 40 7.29 -4.29 6.55
N PHE A 41 8.50 -3.85 6.91
CA PHE A 41 8.79 -2.43 7.07
C PHE A 41 8.57 -1.67 5.78
N LEU A 42 9.11 -2.17 4.66
CA LEU A 42 9.00 -1.51 3.35
C LEU A 42 7.55 -1.45 2.87
N TRP A 43 6.88 -2.60 2.78
CA TRP A 43 5.54 -2.69 2.18
C TRP A 43 4.46 -2.12 3.11
N GLY A 44 4.59 -2.36 4.40
CA GLY A 44 3.73 -1.77 5.42
C GLY A 44 3.82 -0.24 5.38
N SER A 45 5.04 0.31 5.40
CA SER A 45 5.25 1.77 5.44
C SER A 45 4.76 2.45 4.17
N LEU A 46 5.11 1.91 3.00
CA LEU A 46 4.68 2.47 1.71
C LEU A 46 3.15 2.49 1.62
N THR A 47 2.50 1.40 2.03
CA THR A 47 1.03 1.32 2.02
C THR A 47 0.40 2.27 3.04
N ALA A 48 0.95 2.36 4.25
CA ALA A 48 0.43 3.23 5.30
C ALA A 48 0.55 4.72 4.93
N PHE A 49 1.71 5.14 4.43
CA PHE A 49 1.97 6.53 4.04
C PHE A 49 1.08 6.98 2.88
N LEU A 50 0.86 6.10 1.89
CA LEU A 50 -0.04 6.39 0.78
C LEU A 50 -1.52 6.40 1.20
N SER A 51 -1.86 5.68 2.28
CA SER A 51 -3.22 5.56 2.80
C SER A 51 -3.64 6.74 3.69
N ILE A 52 -2.70 7.36 4.42
CA ILE A 52 -2.98 8.54 5.25
C ILE A 52 -3.23 9.77 4.37
N GLN A 53 -4.27 10.55 4.68
CA GLN A 53 -4.58 11.80 3.99
C GLN A 53 -4.24 13.03 4.86
N ALA A 54 -3.81 14.10 4.19
CA ALA A 54 -3.56 15.40 4.82
C ALA A 54 -4.84 16.16 5.20
N ASP A 55 -5.97 15.82 4.58
CA ASP A 55 -7.27 16.39 4.92
C ASP A 55 -7.76 15.84 6.26
N ILE A 56 -7.97 16.72 7.24
CA ILE A 56 -8.49 16.38 8.57
C ILE A 56 -9.88 15.71 8.47
N ASN A 57 -10.68 15.99 7.45
CA ASN A 57 -12.05 15.48 7.35
C ASN A 57 -12.15 14.12 6.66
N ARG A 58 -11.11 13.70 5.93
CA ARG A 58 -11.11 12.41 5.22
C ARG A 58 -10.29 11.37 5.96
N LYS A 59 -10.90 10.22 6.25
CA LYS A 59 -10.31 9.16 7.10
C LYS A 59 -9.02 8.61 6.50
N VAL A 60 -9.18 7.67 5.57
CA VAL A 60 -8.11 6.91 4.94
C VAL A 60 -8.43 6.82 3.46
N ASN A 61 -7.40 6.82 2.62
CA ASN A 61 -7.55 6.66 1.19
C ASN A 61 -7.90 5.20 0.84
N PHE A 62 -9.16 4.81 0.97
CA PHE A 62 -9.62 3.45 0.63
C PHE A 62 -9.30 3.04 -0.80
N SER A 63 -9.19 4.02 -1.70
CA SER A 63 -8.63 3.88 -3.05
C SER A 63 -7.30 3.13 -3.08
N GLN A 64 -6.40 3.42 -2.13
CA GLN A 64 -5.10 2.77 -2.03
C GLN A 64 -5.22 1.32 -1.59
N VAL A 65 -6.13 1.04 -0.65
CA VAL A 65 -6.41 -0.32 -0.18
C VAL A 65 -6.95 -1.17 -1.34
N ILE A 66 -7.98 -0.67 -2.02
CA ILE A 66 -8.67 -1.39 -3.10
C ILE A 66 -7.73 -1.55 -4.30
N GLY A 67 -7.02 -0.49 -4.69
CA GLY A 67 -6.04 -0.54 -5.78
C GLY A 67 -4.94 -1.57 -5.52
N ASN A 68 -4.31 -1.53 -4.33
CA ASN A 68 -3.28 -2.50 -3.97
C ASN A 68 -3.82 -3.94 -3.94
N LEU A 69 -5.04 -4.14 -3.42
CA LEU A 69 -5.67 -5.46 -3.39
C LEU A 69 -5.89 -6.01 -4.80
N ILE A 70 -6.49 -5.23 -5.71
CA ILE A 70 -6.75 -5.64 -7.10
C ILE A 70 -5.42 -5.95 -7.80
N GLY A 71 -4.49 -4.99 -7.74
CA GLY A 71 -3.18 -5.10 -8.39
C GLY A 71 -2.38 -6.29 -7.93
N SER A 72 -2.26 -6.48 -6.61
CA SER A 72 -1.50 -7.60 -6.04
C SER A 72 -2.17 -8.95 -6.31
N SER A 73 -3.50 -9.05 -6.29
CA SER A 73 -4.21 -10.31 -6.60
C SER A 73 -3.94 -10.77 -8.03
N ILE A 74 -4.04 -9.85 -9.00
CA ILE A 74 -3.73 -10.14 -10.40
C ILE A 74 -2.23 -10.40 -10.57
N GLY A 75 -1.38 -9.65 -9.86
CA GLY A 75 0.06 -9.84 -9.84
C GLY A 75 0.48 -11.24 -9.40
N VAL A 76 -0.13 -11.80 -8.36
CA VAL A 76 0.11 -13.18 -7.93
C VAL A 76 -0.25 -14.17 -9.02
N CYS A 77 -1.39 -13.97 -9.70
CA CYS A 77 -1.81 -14.84 -10.80
C CYS A 77 -0.80 -14.81 -11.96
N ILE A 78 -0.35 -13.63 -12.36
CA ILE A 78 0.64 -13.47 -13.43
C ILE A 78 2.00 -14.02 -13.03
N TRP A 79 2.44 -13.79 -11.79
CA TRP A 79 3.68 -14.33 -11.27
C TRP A 79 3.67 -15.87 -11.27
N LEU A 80 2.55 -16.51 -10.90
CA LEU A 80 2.41 -17.97 -10.99
C LEU A 80 2.58 -18.48 -12.42
N LEU A 81 2.01 -17.78 -13.40
CA LEU A 81 2.20 -18.10 -14.82
C LEU A 81 3.67 -17.94 -15.23
N ILE A 82 4.29 -16.81 -14.88
CA ILE A 82 5.72 -16.55 -15.14
C ILE A 82 6.59 -17.66 -14.54
N SER A 83 6.39 -18.00 -13.27
CA SER A 83 7.14 -19.04 -12.57
C SER A 83 6.98 -20.43 -13.20
N HIS A 84 5.77 -20.75 -13.70
CA HIS A 84 5.50 -22.01 -14.39
C HIS A 84 6.19 -22.08 -15.75
N PHE A 85 6.06 -21.03 -16.57
CA PHE A 85 6.59 -21.01 -17.94
C PHE A 85 8.11 -20.77 -18.01
N SER A 86 8.67 -19.99 -17.09
CA SER A 86 10.11 -19.71 -17.04
C SER A 86 10.94 -20.98 -16.77
N LYS A 87 10.39 -21.94 -16.00
CA LYS A 87 10.99 -23.28 -15.76
C LYS A 87 11.14 -24.13 -17.02
N GLN A 88 10.37 -23.87 -18.07
CA GLN A 88 10.40 -24.67 -19.29
C GLN A 88 11.47 -24.21 -20.30
N HIS A 89 12.25 -23.14 -20.00
CA HIS A 89 13.43 -22.62 -20.72
C HIS A 89 13.31 -22.47 -22.26
N SER A 90 12.14 -22.70 -22.85
CA SER A 90 11.96 -22.82 -24.30
C SER A 90 11.44 -21.54 -24.96
N TYR A 91 11.02 -20.55 -24.17
CA TYR A 91 10.39 -19.32 -24.68
C TYR A 91 11.14 -18.08 -24.21
N ILE A 92 11.98 -17.54 -25.09
CA ILE A 92 12.65 -16.25 -24.89
C ILE A 92 11.57 -15.16 -24.75
N ASN A 93 11.65 -14.33 -23.71
CA ASN A 93 10.80 -13.15 -23.46
C ASN A 93 9.32 -13.40 -23.10
N ILE A 94 8.90 -14.62 -22.75
CA ILE A 94 7.50 -14.90 -22.36
C ILE A 94 7.04 -14.08 -21.12
N GLU A 95 7.98 -13.74 -20.24
CA GLU A 95 7.73 -12.97 -19.03
C GLU A 95 7.20 -11.57 -19.34
N TYR A 96 7.74 -10.90 -20.36
CA TYR A 96 7.27 -9.59 -20.79
C TYR A 96 5.86 -9.63 -21.39
N TRP A 97 5.53 -10.69 -22.13
CA TRP A 97 4.17 -10.88 -22.66
C TRP A 97 3.15 -11.15 -21.55
N LEU A 98 3.52 -11.94 -20.55
CA LEU A 98 2.68 -12.18 -19.36
C LEU A 98 2.51 -10.90 -18.52
N LEU A 99 3.53 -10.06 -18.45
CA LEU A 99 3.42 -8.75 -17.81
C LEU A 99 2.41 -7.84 -18.53
N ILE A 100 2.48 -7.78 -19.87
CA ILE A 100 1.51 -7.03 -20.69
C ILE A 100 0.09 -7.57 -20.46
N LEU A 101 -0.08 -8.90 -20.43
CA LEU A 101 -1.36 -9.52 -20.08
C LEU A 101 -1.84 -9.09 -18.69
N GLY A 102 -0.96 -9.06 -17.70
CA GLY A 102 -1.26 -8.56 -16.35
C GLY A 102 -1.75 -7.11 -16.34
N ILE A 103 -1.12 -6.24 -17.12
CA ILE A 103 -1.51 -4.83 -17.26
C ILE A 103 -2.92 -4.74 -17.85
N VAL A 104 -3.20 -5.50 -18.91
CA VAL A 104 -4.52 -5.55 -19.55
C VAL A 104 -5.59 -6.04 -18.58
N LEU A 105 -5.34 -7.15 -17.88
CA LEU A 105 -6.28 -7.72 -16.90
C LEU A 105 -6.55 -6.75 -15.75
N THR A 106 -5.50 -6.10 -15.22
CA THR A 106 -5.63 -5.13 -14.12
C THR A 106 -6.43 -3.92 -14.54
N THR A 107 -6.15 -3.37 -15.72
CA THR A 107 -6.87 -2.21 -16.26
C THR A 107 -8.33 -2.55 -16.51
N THR A 108 -8.59 -3.69 -17.15
CA THR A 108 -9.96 -4.16 -17.44
C THR A 108 -10.74 -4.40 -16.15
N THR A 109 -10.13 -5.04 -15.14
CA THR A 109 -10.75 -5.27 -13.84
C THR A 109 -11.12 -3.96 -13.15
N CYS A 110 -10.22 -2.97 -13.14
CA CYS A 110 -10.52 -1.65 -12.57
C CYS A 110 -11.71 -0.98 -13.28
N ILE A 111 -11.78 -1.06 -14.61
CA ILE A 111 -12.89 -0.48 -15.39
C ILE A 111 -14.21 -1.21 -15.12
N LEU A 112 -14.21 -2.56 -15.14
CA LEU A 112 -15.41 -3.37 -14.90
C LEU A 112 -15.98 -3.17 -13.49
N LEU A 113 -15.11 -2.99 -12.49
CA LEU A 113 -15.50 -2.69 -11.11
C LEU A 113 -15.87 -1.21 -10.88
N LYS A 114 -15.85 -0.37 -11.93
CA LYS A 114 -16.11 1.08 -11.84
C LYS A 114 -15.17 1.81 -10.88
N HIS A 115 -13.90 1.39 -10.85
CA HIS A 115 -12.82 1.91 -10.02
C HIS A 115 -11.63 2.39 -10.87
N ALA A 116 -11.92 3.02 -12.03
CA ALA A 116 -10.90 3.48 -12.96
C ALA A 116 -9.90 4.47 -12.32
N GLU A 117 -10.37 5.23 -11.34
CA GLU A 117 -9.58 6.18 -10.56
C GLU A 117 -8.50 5.51 -9.68
N TYR A 118 -8.59 4.18 -9.47
CA TYR A 118 -7.59 3.39 -8.73
C TYR A 118 -6.63 2.64 -9.67
N CYS A 119 -6.82 2.73 -11.00
CA CYS A 119 -6.09 1.92 -11.96
C CYS A 119 -4.56 2.09 -11.87
N GLY A 120 -4.06 3.32 -11.68
CA GLY A 120 -2.63 3.57 -11.50
C GLY A 120 -2.06 2.91 -10.23
N ILE A 121 -2.83 2.91 -9.15
CA ILE A 121 -2.48 2.24 -7.90
C ILE A 121 -2.45 0.72 -8.11
N ALA A 122 -3.48 0.17 -8.77
CA ALA A 122 -3.55 -1.26 -9.07
C ALA A 122 -2.42 -1.72 -9.99
N LEU A 123 -2.07 -0.94 -11.02
CA LEU A 123 -0.93 -1.25 -11.89
C LEU A 123 0.41 -1.20 -11.12
N SER A 124 0.55 -0.28 -10.16
CA SER A 124 1.72 -0.26 -9.26
C SER A 124 1.74 -1.51 -8.37
N GLY A 125 0.57 -1.90 -7.85
CA GLY A 125 0.30 -3.16 -7.18
C GLY A 125 0.82 -4.37 -7.96
N LEU A 126 0.36 -4.52 -9.21
CA LEU A 126 0.75 -5.56 -10.16
C LEU A 126 2.27 -5.61 -10.34
N LEU A 127 2.87 -4.50 -10.81
CA LEU A 127 4.28 -4.43 -11.20
C LEU A 127 5.20 -4.84 -10.06
N ILE A 128 4.89 -4.39 -8.84
CA ILE A 128 5.71 -4.76 -7.70
C ILE A 128 5.65 -6.28 -7.45
N VAL A 129 4.49 -6.97 -7.59
CA VAL A 129 4.45 -8.44 -7.37
C VAL A 129 5.24 -9.13 -8.46
N THR A 130 5.07 -8.68 -9.70
CA THR A 130 5.64 -9.36 -10.86
C THR A 130 7.10 -9.02 -11.14
N VAL A 131 7.63 -7.89 -10.63
CA VAL A 131 9.02 -7.46 -10.88
C VAL A 131 9.90 -7.60 -9.65
N TYR A 132 9.40 -7.23 -8.45
CA TYR A 132 10.20 -7.29 -7.24
C TYR A 132 10.36 -8.73 -6.72
N ASP A 133 9.30 -9.55 -6.81
CA ASP A 133 9.33 -10.93 -6.33
C ASP A 133 9.85 -11.93 -7.37
N VAL A 134 10.07 -11.52 -8.64
CA VAL A 134 10.86 -12.32 -9.60
C VAL A 134 12.33 -12.39 -9.17
N THR A 135 12.86 -11.32 -8.56
CA THR A 135 14.22 -11.30 -8.00
C THR A 135 14.36 -12.21 -6.77
N HIS A 136 13.27 -12.50 -6.07
CA HIS A 136 13.25 -13.30 -4.83
C HIS A 136 12.59 -14.69 -5.00
N ASN A 137 12.02 -14.99 -6.18
CA ASN A 137 11.53 -16.29 -6.66
C ASN A 137 10.70 -17.15 -5.68
N THR A 138 9.99 -16.55 -4.72
CA THR A 138 9.19 -17.31 -3.75
C THR A 138 7.74 -16.84 -3.72
N PHE A 139 6.82 -17.81 -3.81
CA PHE A 139 5.38 -17.58 -3.70
C PHE A 139 5.00 -16.97 -2.34
N GLU A 140 5.74 -17.36 -1.30
CA GLU A 140 5.59 -16.81 0.04
C GLU A 140 5.82 -15.30 0.04
N GLY A 141 6.84 -14.79 -0.66
CA GLY A 141 7.11 -13.35 -0.75
C GLY A 141 5.94 -12.54 -1.32
N ALA A 142 5.33 -13.04 -2.40
CA ALA A 142 4.18 -12.40 -3.03
C ALA A 142 2.94 -12.37 -2.12
N LEU A 143 2.69 -13.46 -1.38
CA LEU A 143 1.61 -13.52 -0.37
C LEU A 143 1.89 -12.62 0.83
N TRP A 144 3.12 -12.62 1.33
CA TRP A 144 3.57 -11.76 2.42
C TRP A 144 3.37 -10.28 2.08
N ARG A 145 3.60 -9.89 0.82
CA ARG A 145 3.32 -8.52 0.39
C ARG A 145 1.84 -8.15 0.50
N ILE A 146 0.92 -9.00 0.05
CA ILE A 146 -0.52 -8.74 0.19
C ILE A 146 -0.85 -8.52 1.66
N LEU A 147 -0.34 -9.40 2.54
CA LEU A 147 -0.54 -9.29 3.97
C LEU A 147 0.06 -7.99 4.54
N PHE A 148 1.27 -7.60 4.15
CA PHE A 148 1.91 -6.38 4.65
C PHE A 148 1.23 -5.11 4.14
N CYS A 149 0.67 -5.12 2.93
CA CYS A 149 -0.21 -4.05 2.46
C CYS A 149 -1.45 -3.94 3.35
N VAL A 150 -2.11 -5.06 3.69
CA VAL A 150 -3.24 -5.07 4.62
C VAL A 150 -2.84 -4.52 6.00
N VAL A 151 -1.68 -4.94 6.53
CA VAL A 151 -1.14 -4.42 7.80
C VAL A 151 -0.90 -2.91 7.72
N GLY A 152 -0.27 -2.42 6.64
CA GLY A 152 -0.05 -0.98 6.44
C GLY A 152 -1.36 -0.18 6.39
N CYS A 153 -2.39 -0.71 5.73
CA CYS A 153 -3.73 -0.11 5.73
C CYS A 153 -4.36 -0.08 7.12
N LEU A 154 -4.24 -1.16 7.90
CA LEU A 154 -4.74 -1.24 9.27
C LEU A 154 -4.03 -0.22 10.18
N VAL A 155 -2.71 -0.10 10.07
CA VAL A 155 -1.94 0.90 10.83
C VAL A 155 -2.39 2.32 10.47
N ALA A 156 -2.56 2.62 9.19
CA ALA A 156 -3.03 3.94 8.75
C ALA A 156 -4.43 4.24 9.32
N TYR A 157 -5.34 3.25 9.29
CA TYR A 157 -6.69 3.40 9.84
C TYR A 157 -6.68 3.65 11.35
N ILE A 158 -5.95 2.84 12.10
CA ILE A 158 -5.81 2.98 13.55
C ILE A 158 -5.20 4.34 13.90
N THR A 159 -4.15 4.74 13.19
CA THR A 159 -3.48 6.03 13.40
C THR A 159 -4.41 7.20 13.15
N ASP A 160 -5.17 7.18 12.05
CA ASP A 160 -6.15 8.23 11.76
C ASP A 160 -7.25 8.28 12.83
N ALA A 161 -7.76 7.13 13.27
CA ALA A 161 -8.78 7.05 14.32
C ALA A 161 -8.29 7.61 15.66
N VAL A 162 -7.09 7.22 16.09
CA VAL A 162 -6.46 7.70 17.33
C VAL A 162 -6.23 9.19 17.26
N VAL A 163 -5.61 9.70 16.19
CA VAL A 163 -5.33 11.13 16.06
C VAL A 163 -6.63 11.94 16.06
N ARG A 164 -7.67 11.50 15.34
CA ARG A 164 -8.98 12.17 15.33
C ARG A 164 -9.63 12.22 16.71
N TYR A 165 -9.51 11.16 17.49
CA TYR A 165 -9.99 11.14 18.88
C TYR A 165 -9.30 12.22 19.73
N PHE A 166 -8.02 12.48 19.50
CA PHE A 166 -7.25 13.49 20.23
C PHE A 166 -7.30 14.91 19.64
N ILE A 167 -7.77 15.10 18.39
CA ILE A 167 -7.86 16.43 17.74
C ILE A 167 -8.63 17.46 18.59
N PRO A 168 -9.81 17.16 19.19
CA PRO A 168 -10.52 18.12 20.04
C PRO A 168 -9.68 18.61 21.23
N HIS A 169 -8.89 17.71 21.83
CA HIS A 169 -7.99 18.05 22.94
C HIS A 169 -6.79 18.87 22.48
N LEU A 170 -6.20 18.53 21.33
CA LEU A 170 -5.09 19.28 20.72
C LEU A 170 -5.51 20.70 20.35
N LYS A 171 -6.73 20.87 19.82
CA LYS A 171 -7.27 22.19 19.46
C LYS A 171 -7.45 23.07 20.70
N ASN A 172 -7.97 22.53 21.80
CA ASN A 172 -8.16 23.29 23.04
C ASN A 172 -6.86 23.68 23.75
N GLY A 173 -5.76 22.98 23.50
CA GLY A 173 -4.44 23.33 24.05
C GLY A 173 -3.68 24.40 23.25
N LEU A 174 -3.95 24.53 21.95
CA LEU A 174 -3.28 25.47 21.03
C LEU A 174 -3.90 26.87 20.99
N TYR A 175 -5.15 27.03 21.47
CA TYR A 175 -5.86 28.30 21.55
C TYR A 175 -6.00 28.81 23.01
N LYS A 176 -5.21 28.26 23.94
CA LYS A 176 -4.93 28.87 25.25
C LYS A 176 -3.61 29.63 25.17
#